data_AF-A0A645FV88-F1
#
_entry.id   AF-A0A645FV88-F1
#
_cell.length_a   1.000
_cell.length_b   1.000
_cell.length_c   1.000
_cell.angle_alpha   90.00
_cell.angle_beta   90.00
_cell.angle_gamma   90.00
#
_symmetry.space_group_name_H-M   'P 1'
#
loop_
_entity.id
_entity.type
_entity.pdbx_description
1 polymer ?
#
loop_
_entity_poly.entity_id
_entity_poly.type
_entity_poly.pdbx_seq_one_letter_code
_entity_poly.pdbx_strand_id
1 'polypeptide(L)' 'MDEFIENEDEENIQGISNSLDEALEALVSLGYSDKEAAKALKMVNEKDSIENIIKQCLKFLMN' A
#
# COMPACT_ATOMS: atom_id res chain seq x y z
N MET A 1 -15.72 15.45 37.46
CA MET A 1 -16.97 15.42 36.71
C MET A 1 -16.60 14.93 35.33
N ASP A 2 -16.84 13.64 35.17
CA ASP A 2 -16.79 12.77 34.00
C ASP A 2 -15.64 12.91 32.99
N GLU A 3 -14.78 11.90 33.08
CA GLU A 3 -14.09 11.23 31.99
C GLU A 3 -15.03 11.11 30.77
N PHE A 4 -14.69 11.75 29.66
CA PHE A 4 -15.20 11.37 28.35
C PHE A 4 -14.10 10.64 27.62
N ILE A 5 -14.12 9.31 27.78
CA ILE A 5 -13.45 8.39 26.88
C ILE A 5 -14.39 8.25 25.67
N GLU A 6 -14.12 9.01 24.61
CA GLU A 6 -14.59 8.66 23.28
C GLU A 6 -13.60 7.66 22.69
N ASN A 7 -13.92 6.37 22.86
CA ASN A 7 -13.37 5.34 22.01
C ASN A 7 -14.05 5.49 20.64
N GLU A 8 -13.37 6.13 19.70
CA GLU A 8 -13.60 5.90 18.28
C GLU A 8 -12.34 5.25 17.72
N ASP A 9 -12.39 3.92 17.55
CA ASP A 9 -11.46 3.12 16.77
C ASP A 9 -11.52 3.55 15.30
N GLU A 10 -11.07 4.76 14.99
CA GLU A 10 -11.16 5.38 13.66
C GLU A 10 -9.79 5.89 13.15
N GLU A 11 -8.69 5.20 13.46
CA GLU A 11 -7.37 5.56 12.94
C GLU A 11 -6.59 4.35 12.42
N ASN A 12 -7.00 3.77 11.28
CA ASN A 12 -6.09 2.92 10.49
C ASN A 12 -6.39 2.82 8.98
N ILE A 13 -7.10 3.80 8.40
CA ILE A 13 -7.33 3.82 6.94
C ILE A 13 -6.24 4.62 6.21
N GLN A 14 -5.66 5.65 6.85
CA GLN A 14 -4.64 6.49 6.21
C GLN A 14 -3.29 5.77 6.01
N GLY A 15 -2.90 4.83 6.87
CA GLY A 15 -1.61 4.12 6.74
C GLY A 15 -1.55 3.14 5.57
N ILE A 16 -2.70 2.55 5.22
CA ILE A 16 -2.81 1.53 4.17
C ILE A 16 -2.80 2.19 2.78
N SER A 17 -3.53 3.30 2.60
CA SER A 17 -3.49 4.07 1.35
C SER A 17 -2.09 4.58 1.05
N ASN A 18 -1.38 5.07 2.07
CA ASN A 18 -0.02 5.59 1.91
C ASN A 18 0.96 4.51 1.44
N SER A 19 0.81 3.27 1.91
CA SER A 19 1.68 2.16 1.53
C SER A 19 1.52 1.74 0.06
N LEU A 20 0.30 1.83 -0.49
CA LEU A 20 0.07 1.50 -1.91
C LEU A 20 0.55 2.62 -2.83
N ASP A 21 0.37 3.88 -2.43
CA ASP A 21 0.83 5.04 -3.19
C ASP A 21 2.36 5.10 -3.23
N GLU A 22 3.03 4.86 -2.09
CA GLU A 22 4.50 4.74 -2.05
C GLU A 22 5.00 3.57 -2.91
N ALA A 23 4.30 2.43 -2.89
CA ALA A 23 4.66 1.30 -3.73
C ALA A 23 4.47 1.63 -5.22
N LEU A 24 3.42 2.38 -5.58
CA LEU A 24 3.17 2.85 -6.94
C LEU A 24 4.32 3.75 -7.42
N GLU A 25 4.68 4.77 -6.64
CA GLU A 25 5.77 5.70 -6.95
C GLU A 25 7.12 4.97 -7.07
N ALA A 26 7.38 4.00 -6.20
CA ALA A 26 8.58 3.17 -6.27
C ALA A 26 8.63 2.36 -7.56
N LEU A 27 7.54 1.69 -7.94
CA LEU A 27 7.47 0.91 -9.18
C LEU A 27 7.61 1.79 -10.42
N VAL A 28 7.01 2.98 -10.43
CA VAL A 28 7.18 3.94 -11.53
C VAL A 28 8.62 4.43 -11.61
N SER A 29 9.27 4.70 -10.48
CA SER A 29 10.68 5.08 -10.41
C SER A 29 11.64 3.98 -10.89
N LEU A 30 11.22 2.71 -10.78
CA LEU A 30 11.95 1.55 -11.33
C LEU A 30 11.76 1.37 -12.84
N GLY A 31 10.89 2.17 -13.48
CA GLY A 31 10.69 2.18 -14.93
C GLY A 31 9.45 1.43 -15.42
N TYR A 32 8.57 1.01 -14.51
CA TYR A 32 7.27 0.43 -14.89
C TYR A 32 6.26 1.55 -15.20
N SER A 33 5.35 1.32 -16.14
CA SER A 33 4.27 2.27 -16.38
C SER A 33 3.28 2.28 -15.22
N ASP A 34 2.58 3.40 -14.99
CA ASP A 34 1.51 3.50 -13.97
C ASP A 34 0.47 2.38 -14.11
N LYS A 35 0.17 2.00 -15.36
CA LYS A 35 -0.79 0.93 -15.68
C LYS A 35 -0.32 -0.44 -15.21
N GLU A 36 0.97 -0.74 -15.39
CA GLU A 36 1.58 -2.00 -14.98
C GLU A 36 1.69 -2.06 -13.45
N ALA A 37 2.19 -0.99 -12.84
CA ALA A 37 2.33 -0.89 -11.39
C ALA A 37 0.97 -0.99 -10.67
N ALA A 38 -0.05 -0.26 -11.12
CA ALA A 38 -1.40 -0.35 -10.57
C ALA A 38 -2.03 -1.74 -10.75
N LYS A 39 -1.72 -2.44 -11.84
CA LYS A 39 -2.18 -3.83 -12.05
C LYS A 39 -1.51 -4.80 -11.08
N ALA A 40 -0.22 -4.61 -10.81
CA ALA A 40 0.53 -5.42 -9.85
C ALA A 40 0.05 -5.19 -8.41
N LEU A 41 -0.26 -3.95 -8.04
CA LEU A 41 -0.76 -3.58 -6.71
C LEU A 41 -2.13 -4.20 -6.39
N LYS A 42 -2.98 -4.42 -7.39
CA LYS A 42 -4.28 -5.11 -7.20
C LYS A 42 -4.14 -6.59 -6.81
N MET A 43 -2.94 -7.16 -6.94
CA MET A 43 -2.68 -8.58 -6.66
C MET A 43 -1.99 -8.79 -5.32
N VAL A 44 -1.69 -7.71 -4.56
CA VAL A 44 -1.00 -7.79 -3.27
C VAL A 44 -1.98 -7.75 -2.10
N ASN A 45 -1.52 -8.18 -0.93
CA ASN A 45 -2.23 -7.96 0.32
C ASN A 45 -1.86 -6.58 0.87
N GLU A 46 -2.83 -5.66 0.92
CA GLU A 46 -2.65 -4.29 1.40
C GLU A 46 -2.29 -4.20 2.90
N LYS A 47 -2.44 -5.31 3.64
CA LYS A 47 -2.01 -5.41 5.05
C LYS A 47 -0.54 -5.81 5.21
N ASP A 48 0.15 -6.11 4.12
CA ASP A 48 1.57 -6.43 4.16
C ASP A 48 2.41 -5.15 4.32
N SER A 49 3.69 -5.31 4.71
CA SER A 49 4.62 -4.19 4.73
C SER A 49 4.92 -3.69 3.31
N ILE A 50 5.26 -2.40 3.19
CA ILE A 50 5.68 -1.76 1.93
C ILE A 50 6.74 -2.57 1.16
N GLU A 51 7.76 -3.08 1.86
CA GLU A 51 8.81 -3.91 1.27
C GLU A 51 8.23 -5.19 0.64
N ASN A 52 7.28 -5.84 1.32
CA ASN A 52 6.67 -7.07 0.83
C ASN A 52 5.69 -6.80 -0.32
N ILE A 53 4.97 -5.67 -0.30
CA ILE A 53 4.14 -5.20 -1.41
C ILE A 53 5.01 -5.00 -2.66
N ILE A 54 6.09 -4.21 -2.56
CA ILE A 54 7.01 -3.96 -3.67
C ILE A 54 7.60 -5.27 -4.21
N LYS A 55 8.06 -6.17 -3.32
CA LYS A 55 8.57 -7.50 -3.72
C LYS A 55 7.54 -8.32 -4.49
N GLN A 56 6.27 -8.33 -4.06
CA GLN A 56 5.21 -9.05 -4.76
C GLN A 56 4.89 -8.42 -6.11
N CYS A 57 4.81 -7.10 -6.18
CA CYS A 57 4.62 -6.41 -7.45
C CYS A 57 5.74 -6.70 -8.44
N LEU A 58 7.00 -6.68 -8.01
CA LEU A 58 8.15 -7.00 -8.85
C LEU A 58 8.09 -8.44 -9.37
N LYS A 59 7.73 -9.42 -8.52
CA LYS A 59 7.52 -10.80 -8.98
C LYS A 59 6.44 -10.91 -10.05
N PHE A 60 5.38 -10.12 -9.94
CA PHE A 60 4.30 -10.08 -10.93
C PHE A 60 4.76 -9.45 -12.25
N LEU A 61 5.57 -8.40 -12.20
CA LEU A 61 6.02 -7.63 -13.36
C LEU A 61 7.20 -8.26 -14.10
N MET A 62 8.02 -9.07 -13.42
CA MET A 62 9.19 -9.74 -13.98
C MET A 62 8.92 -11.17 -14.48
N ASN A 63 7.68 -11.65 -14.34
CA ASN A 63 7.24 -12.99 -14.77
C ASN A 63 6.81 -13.02 -16.24
#